data_AF-A0A3D1G8Y2-F1
#
_entry.id   AF-A0A3D1G8Y2-F1
#
_cell.length_a   1.000
_cell.length_b   1.000
_cell.length_c   1.000
_cell.angle_alpha   90.00
_cell.angle_beta   90.00
_cell.angle_gamma   90.00
#
_symmetry.space_group_name_H-M   'P 1'
#
loop_
_entity.id
_entity.type
_entity.pdbx_description
1 polymer ?
#
loop_
_entity_poly.entity_id
_entity_poly.type
_entity_poly.pdbx_seq_one_letter_code
_entity_poly.pdbx_strand_id
1 'polypeptide(L)'
;KFAYLIGTLPDWSSLNLIEGEANIYFDNSFVGSTWLNPTSIDDSLTVSLGKDERIVVEREQLKEFSSKNFFRNKTRETFSYEIRVRNTKSEPIKITVEDQLPVSTNEEIKVTAKDLGDGYMREETGIVYWEIELQPGETKKLPLVYELEYPKGKRVAF
;
A
#
# COMPACT_ATOMS: atom_id res chain seq x y z
N LYS A 1 6.29 -8.94 -3.41
CA LYS A 1 5.09 -8.08 -3.21
C LYS A 1 4.36 -7.98 -4.55
N PHE A 2 3.11 -7.53 -4.60
CA PHE A 2 2.34 -7.53 -5.84
C PHE A 2 1.81 -6.13 -6.14
N ALA A 3 1.81 -5.77 -7.41
CA ALA A 3 1.13 -4.60 -7.94
C ALA A 3 -0.03 -5.07 -8.81
N TYR A 4 -1.17 -4.39 -8.72
CA TYR A 4 -2.37 -4.71 -9.47
C TYR A 4 -2.73 -3.54 -10.39
N LEU A 5 -3.16 -3.86 -11.60
CA LEU A 5 -3.71 -2.86 -12.51
C LEU A 5 -5.16 -2.63 -12.15
N ILE A 6 -5.53 -1.37 -11.96
CA ILE A 6 -6.89 -0.96 -11.61
C ILE A 6 -7.48 -0.17 -12.78
N GLY A 7 -8.68 -0.55 -13.21
CA GLY A 7 -9.50 0.21 -14.13
C GLY A 7 -10.61 0.92 -13.37
N THR A 8 -10.81 2.21 -13.66
CA THR A 8 -11.90 3.00 -13.09
C THR A 8 -12.79 3.50 -14.22
N LEU A 9 -14.08 3.18 -14.15
CA LEU A 9 -15.10 3.65 -15.09
C LEU A 9 -15.95 4.72 -14.39
N PRO A 10 -15.76 6.02 -14.71
CA PRO A 10 -16.58 7.09 -14.17
C PRO A 10 -18.00 7.04 -14.77
N ASP A 11 -18.96 7.63 -14.06
CA ASP A 11 -20.37 7.80 -14.50
C ASP A 11 -21.06 6.48 -14.90
N TRP A 12 -20.60 5.36 -14.37
CA TRP A 12 -21.01 4.03 -14.82
C TRP A 12 -22.49 3.74 -14.55
N SER A 13 -23.07 4.36 -13.51
CA SER A 13 -24.49 4.26 -13.15
C SER A 13 -25.41 4.83 -14.24
N SER A 14 -24.91 5.76 -15.07
CA SER A 14 -25.65 6.32 -16.22
C SER A 14 -25.81 5.34 -17.38
N LEU A 15 -25.05 4.24 -17.40
CA LEU A 15 -25.02 3.28 -18.50
C LEU A 15 -26.21 2.29 -18.50
N ASN A 16 -27.13 2.39 -17.53
CA ASN A 16 -28.30 1.51 -17.38
C ASN A 16 -27.92 0.00 -17.47
N LEU A 17 -26.82 -0.38 -16.83
CA LEU A 17 -26.35 -1.77 -16.83
C LEU A 17 -27.34 -2.67 -16.08
N ILE A 18 -27.40 -3.94 -16.48
CA ILE A 18 -28.18 -4.95 -15.78
C ILE A 18 -27.43 -5.35 -14.50
N GLU A 19 -28.16 -5.41 -13.39
CA GLU A 19 -27.63 -5.92 -12.13
C GLU A 19 -27.23 -7.40 -12.28
N GLY A 20 -26.02 -7.75 -11.85
CA GLY A 20 -25.56 -9.13 -11.87
C GLY A 20 -24.04 -9.27 -11.96
N GLU A 21 -23.58 -10.52 -12.04
CA GLU A 21 -22.16 -10.83 -12.18
C GLU A 21 -21.66 -10.54 -13.60
N ALA A 22 -20.57 -9.79 -13.71
CA ALA A 22 -19.88 -9.47 -14.95
C ALA A 22 -18.47 -10.05 -14.95
N ASN A 23 -18.08 -10.68 -16.05
CA ASN A 23 -16.73 -11.15 -16.28
C ASN A 23 -15.85 -10.04 -16.85
N ILE A 24 -14.64 -9.92 -16.32
CA ILE A 24 -13.67 -8.89 -16.68
C ILE A 24 -12.62 -9.55 -17.56
N TYR A 25 -12.39 -8.94 -18.73
CA TYR A 25 -11.36 -9.34 -19.67
C TYR A 25 -10.39 -8.19 -19.91
N PHE A 26 -9.09 -8.47 -19.85
CA PHE A 26 -8.01 -7.54 -20.17
C PHE A 26 -7.01 -8.22 -21.10
N ASP A 27 -6.59 -7.56 -22.18
CA ASP A 27 -5.77 -8.15 -23.26
C ASP A 27 -6.28 -9.54 -23.71
N ASN A 28 -7.58 -9.63 -24.01
CA ASN A 28 -8.27 -10.87 -24.39
C ASN A 28 -8.20 -12.03 -23.39
N SER A 29 -7.77 -11.77 -22.15
CA SER A 29 -7.64 -12.76 -21.08
C SER A 29 -8.63 -12.50 -19.96
N PHE A 30 -9.25 -13.55 -19.41
CA PHE A 30 -10.11 -13.44 -18.22
C PHE A 30 -9.26 -13.08 -17.00
N VAL A 31 -9.61 -12.00 -16.30
CA VAL A 31 -8.85 -11.49 -15.15
C VAL A 31 -9.65 -11.45 -13.85
N GLY A 32 -10.98 -11.66 -13.91
CA GLY A 32 -11.83 -11.76 -12.73
C GLY A 32 -13.31 -11.57 -13.05
N SER A 33 -14.13 -11.54 -12.00
CA SER A 33 -15.54 -11.12 -12.09
C SER A 33 -15.83 -10.03 -11.06
N THR A 34 -16.85 -9.23 -11.33
CA THR A 34 -17.37 -8.20 -10.43
C THR A 34 -18.89 -8.28 -10.38
N TRP A 35 -19.47 -7.92 -9.24
CA TRP A 35 -20.91 -7.71 -9.15
C TRP A 35 -21.25 -6.29 -9.59
N LEU A 36 -22.10 -6.17 -10.60
CA LEU A 36 -22.66 -4.90 -11.03
C LEU A 36 -23.93 -4.65 -10.22
N ASN A 37 -23.92 -3.60 -9.40
CA ASN A 37 -25.12 -3.04 -8.79
C ASN A 37 -25.35 -1.62 -9.33
N PRO A 38 -26.16 -1.42 -10.39
CA PRO A 38 -26.40 -0.10 -11.00
C PRO A 38 -27.18 0.86 -10.07
N THR A 39 -27.70 0.38 -8.94
CA THR A 39 -28.33 1.22 -7.90
C THR A 39 -27.35 1.71 -6.84
N SER A 40 -26.07 1.31 -6.92
CA SER A 40 -25.04 1.84 -6.03
C SER A 40 -24.89 3.35 -6.19
N ILE A 41 -24.69 4.04 -5.08
CA ILE A 41 -24.50 5.50 -5.03
C ILE A 41 -23.09 5.91 -5.49
N ASP A 42 -22.21 4.93 -5.76
CA ASP A 42 -20.83 5.19 -6.15
C ASP A 42 -20.74 5.76 -7.58
N ASP A 43 -20.11 6.93 -7.70
CA ASP A 43 -19.92 7.67 -8.95
C ASP A 43 -19.01 6.94 -9.97
N SER A 44 -18.27 5.93 -9.53
CA SER A 44 -17.37 5.17 -10.40
C SER A 44 -17.33 3.68 -10.05
N LEU A 45 -17.23 2.84 -11.07
CA LEU A 45 -16.97 1.42 -10.92
C LEU A 45 -15.46 1.18 -10.99
N THR A 46 -14.90 0.63 -9.92
CA THR A 46 -13.48 0.25 -9.87
C THR A 46 -13.33 -1.26 -9.98
N VAL A 47 -12.51 -1.71 -10.93
CA VAL A 47 -12.26 -3.12 -11.20
C VAL A 47 -10.78 -3.43 -11.20
N SER A 48 -10.40 -4.53 -10.54
CA SER A 48 -9.04 -5.07 -10.67
C SER A 48 -8.92 -5.81 -11.99
N LEU A 49 -7.92 -5.44 -12.79
CA LEU A 49 -7.58 -6.07 -14.07
C LEU A 49 -6.50 -7.14 -13.90
N GLY A 50 -6.20 -7.52 -12.66
CA GLY A 50 -5.20 -8.52 -12.32
C GLY A 50 -3.83 -7.94 -11.99
N LYS A 51 -2.90 -8.85 -11.67
CA LYS A 51 -1.52 -8.51 -11.30
C LYS A 51 -0.75 -8.02 -12.53
N ASP A 52 -0.03 -6.91 -12.39
CA ASP A 52 0.85 -6.40 -13.45
C ASP A 52 2.32 -6.76 -13.14
N GLU A 53 2.81 -7.84 -13.74
CA GLU A 53 4.20 -8.31 -13.56
C GLU A 53 5.24 -7.31 -14.10
N ARG A 54 4.83 -6.30 -14.88
CA ARG A 54 5.73 -5.27 -15.40
C ARG A 54 6.04 -4.18 -14.38
N ILE A 55 5.41 -4.23 -13.20
CA ILE A 55 5.72 -3.35 -12.07
C ILE A 55 6.37 -4.21 -10.99
N VAL A 56 7.68 -4.00 -10.79
CA VAL A 56 8.45 -4.77 -9.83
C VAL A 56 8.46 -4.03 -8.50
N VAL A 57 8.00 -4.71 -7.44
CA VAL A 57 7.92 -4.15 -6.08
C VAL A 57 8.72 -5.00 -5.11
N GLU A 58 9.71 -4.37 -4.49
CA GLU A 58 10.55 -4.95 -3.44
C GLU A 58 10.36 -4.16 -2.14
N ARG A 59 10.42 -4.87 -1.01
CA ARG A 59 10.40 -4.27 0.32
C ARG A 59 11.52 -4.90 1.13
N GLU A 60 12.49 -4.08 1.52
CA GLU A 60 13.70 -4.51 2.22
C GLU A 60 13.81 -3.82 3.59
N GLN A 61 14.10 -4.58 4.64
CA GLN A 61 14.43 -3.98 5.93
C GLN A 61 15.89 -3.55 5.96
N LEU A 62 16.14 -2.27 6.17
CA LEU A 62 17.49 -1.72 6.29
C LEU A 62 18.00 -1.96 7.71
N LYS A 63 18.78 -3.03 7.89
CA LYS A 63 19.29 -3.45 9.21
C LYS A 63 20.22 -2.41 9.84
N GLU A 64 21.01 -1.72 9.03
CA GLU A 64 21.95 -0.69 9.49
C GLU A 64 21.24 0.55 10.07
N PHE A 65 20.01 0.81 9.62
CA PHE A 65 19.15 1.90 10.11
C PHE A 65 18.07 1.42 11.09
N SER A 66 18.03 0.11 11.39
CA SER A 66 17.18 -0.46 12.42
C SER A 66 17.98 -0.55 13.72
N SER A 67 17.36 -0.20 14.85
CA SER A 67 18.07 -0.19 16.14
C SER A 67 17.18 -0.64 17.29
N LYS A 68 17.79 -1.18 18.33
CA LYS A 68 17.13 -1.49 19.60
C LYS A 68 17.90 -0.86 20.74
N ASN A 69 17.29 0.14 21.37
CA ASN A 69 17.89 0.90 22.45
C ASN A 69 17.09 0.69 23.73
N PHE A 70 17.80 0.48 24.85
CA PHE A 70 17.19 0.39 26.16
C PHE A 70 17.35 1.73 26.88
N PHE A 71 16.24 2.41 27.14
CA PHE A 71 16.24 3.70 27.83
C PHE A 71 15.46 3.59 29.14
N ARG A 72 16.19 3.50 30.27
CA ARG A 72 15.64 3.31 31.61
C ARG A 72 14.71 2.09 31.68
N ASN A 73 13.40 2.31 31.81
CA ASN A 73 12.37 1.27 31.93
C ASN A 73 11.65 1.00 30.59
N LYS A 74 12.10 1.61 29.49
CA LYS A 74 11.52 1.47 28.17
C LYS A 74 12.51 0.89 27.18
N THR A 75 11.99 0.19 26.18
CA THR A 75 12.70 -0.30 25.01
C THR A 75 12.22 0.52 23.83
N ARG A 76 13.15 1.05 23.03
CA ARG A 76 12.88 1.69 21.75
C ARG A 76 13.41 0.82 20.63
N GLU A 77 12.57 0.49 19.67
CA GLU A 77 12.95 -0.25 18.47
C GLU A 77 12.60 0.57 17.24
N THR A 78 13.60 0.92 16.45
CA THR A 78 13.43 1.58 15.16
C THR A 78 13.45 0.53 14.07
N PHE A 79 12.44 0.55 13.22
CA PHE A 79 12.36 -0.25 12.00
C PHE A 79 12.48 0.70 10.82
N SER A 80 13.41 0.39 9.92
CA SER A 80 13.59 1.14 8.68
C SER A 80 13.40 0.18 7.51
N TYR A 81 12.45 0.50 6.63
CA TYR A 81 12.20 -0.23 5.40
C TYR A 81 12.40 0.69 4.19
N GLU A 82 12.95 0.12 3.12
CA GLU A 82 12.97 0.72 1.79
C GLU A 82 12.06 -0.09 0.87
N ILE A 83 11.08 0.58 0.28
CA ILE A 83 10.21 0.01 -0.74
C ILE A 83 10.72 0.50 -2.10
N ARG A 84 11.11 -0.42 -2.98
CA ARG A 84 11.55 -0.09 -4.35
C ARG A 84 10.43 -0.45 -5.32
N VAL A 85 10.03 0.51 -6.13
CA VAL A 85 9.03 0.32 -7.18
C VAL A 85 9.65 0.66 -8.52
N ARG A 86 9.67 -0.31 -9.43
CA ARG A 86 10.26 -0.16 -10.77
C ARG A 86 9.20 -0.35 -11.85
N ASN A 87 9.13 0.61 -12.77
CA ASN A 87 8.33 0.51 -13.98
C ASN A 87 9.16 -0.16 -15.09
N THR A 88 8.79 -1.37 -15.53
CA THR A 88 9.43 -2.03 -16.68
C THR A 88 8.61 -1.90 -17.96
N LYS A 89 7.55 -1.09 -17.97
CA LYS A 89 6.79 -0.75 -19.18
C LYS A 89 7.56 0.28 -20.02
N SER A 90 7.17 0.40 -21.28
CA SER A 90 7.64 1.42 -22.20
C SER A 90 6.89 2.75 -22.09
N GLU A 91 5.93 2.87 -21.18
CA GLU A 91 5.08 4.05 -20.96
C GLU A 91 5.16 4.52 -19.49
N PRO A 92 4.94 5.82 -19.23
CA PRO A 92 4.85 6.32 -17.86
C PRO A 92 3.61 5.76 -17.16
N ILE A 93 3.71 5.53 -15.85
CA ILE A 93 2.60 5.07 -15.02
C ILE A 93 2.39 5.97 -13.81
N LYS A 94 1.16 6.02 -13.33
CA LYS A 94 0.83 6.50 -11.98
C LYS A 94 0.45 5.30 -11.13
N ILE A 95 0.97 5.23 -9.92
CA ILE A 95 0.73 4.12 -9.00
C ILE A 95 0.59 4.64 -7.57
N THR A 96 -0.40 4.12 -6.87
CA THR A 96 -0.54 4.25 -5.41
C THR A 96 0.10 3.05 -4.76
N VAL A 97 1.10 3.29 -3.91
CA VAL A 97 1.77 2.27 -3.12
C VAL A 97 1.21 2.33 -1.72
N GLU A 98 0.85 1.16 -1.18
CA GLU A 98 0.31 1.02 0.17
C GLU A 98 1.20 0.10 1.00
N ASP A 99 1.56 0.55 2.20
CA ASP A 99 2.19 -0.27 3.24
C ASP A 99 1.63 0.17 4.61
N GLN A 100 2.02 -0.50 5.68
CA GLN A 100 1.43 -0.28 6.99
C GLN A 100 2.49 -0.33 8.10
N LEU A 101 2.37 0.59 9.06
CA LEU A 101 3.00 0.46 10.36
C LEU A 101 1.97 -0.02 11.39
N PRO A 102 2.40 -0.81 12.40
CA PRO A 102 1.47 -1.42 13.35
C PRO A 102 0.70 -0.36 14.14
N VAL A 103 -0.58 -0.61 14.39
CA VAL A 103 -1.38 0.20 15.32
C VAL A 103 -1.46 -0.53 16.65
N SER A 104 -1.06 0.16 17.72
CA SER A 104 -1.13 -0.43 19.07
C SER A 104 -2.54 -0.35 19.64
N THR A 105 -3.02 -1.46 20.17
CA THR A 105 -4.22 -1.51 21.03
C THR A 105 -3.88 -1.37 22.52
N ASN A 106 -2.59 -1.29 22.86
CA ASN A 106 -2.09 -1.16 24.22
C ASN A 106 -1.49 0.23 24.44
N GLU A 107 -2.02 0.98 25.40
CA GLU A 107 -1.58 2.35 25.73
C GLU A 107 -0.10 2.43 26.17
N GLU A 108 0.49 1.33 26.66
CA GLU A 108 1.90 1.29 27.03
C GLU A 108 2.84 1.13 25.83
N ILE A 109 2.32 0.76 24.66
CA ILE A 109 3.09 0.60 23.42
C ILE A 109 2.78 1.80 22.54
N LYS A 110 3.77 2.66 22.35
CA LYS A 110 3.68 3.81 21.46
C LYS A 110 4.32 3.47 20.13
N VAL A 111 3.59 3.70 19.04
CA VAL A 111 4.11 3.63 17.67
C VAL A 111 4.27 5.07 17.16
N THR A 112 5.36 5.37 16.47
CA THR A 112 5.62 6.72 15.94
C THR A 112 6.30 6.63 14.59
N ALA A 113 5.65 7.16 13.55
CA ALA A 113 6.28 7.35 12.25
C ALA A 113 7.48 8.32 12.38
N LYS A 114 8.58 8.02 11.71
CA LYS A 114 9.82 8.80 11.73
C LYS A 114 10.14 9.40 10.37
N ASP A 115 10.05 8.58 9.33
CA ASP A 115 10.27 9.02 7.95
C ASP A 115 9.38 8.22 7.02
N LEU A 116 8.51 8.94 6.31
CA LEU A 116 7.61 8.40 5.29
C LEU A 116 7.90 9.05 3.92
N GLY A 117 8.91 9.90 3.80
CA GLY A 117 9.12 10.73 2.61
C GLY A 117 7.87 11.55 2.29
N ASP A 118 7.39 11.47 1.05
CA ASP A 118 6.15 12.12 0.60
C ASP A 118 4.87 11.30 0.90
N GLY A 119 4.99 10.24 1.70
CA GLY A 119 3.89 9.36 2.07
C GLY A 119 2.92 10.00 3.07
N TYR A 120 1.63 9.81 2.85
CA TYR A 120 0.57 10.22 3.77
C TYR A 120 0.04 9.01 4.56
N MET A 121 -0.10 9.15 5.88
CA MET A 121 -0.57 8.08 6.76
C MET A 121 -1.98 8.34 7.28
N ARG A 122 -2.80 7.28 7.29
CA ARG A 122 -4.08 7.23 8.02
C ARG A 122 -3.85 6.67 9.43
N GLU A 123 -3.77 7.55 10.42
CA GLU A 123 -3.46 7.25 11.83
C GLU A 123 -4.29 6.10 12.42
N GLU A 124 -5.58 6.02 12.10
CA GLU A 124 -6.49 5.01 12.66
C GLU A 124 -6.14 3.59 12.23
N THR A 125 -5.53 3.46 11.06
CA THR A 125 -5.20 2.17 10.43
C THR A 125 -3.70 1.92 10.36
N GLY A 126 -2.86 2.95 10.51
CA GLY A 126 -1.42 2.89 10.28
C GLY A 126 -1.03 2.68 8.81
N ILE A 127 -1.99 2.73 7.87
CA ILE A 127 -1.73 2.59 6.44
C ILE A 127 -1.08 3.86 5.93
N VAL A 128 -0.03 3.71 5.14
CA VAL A 128 0.71 4.77 4.47
C VAL A 128 0.50 4.64 2.97
N TYR A 129 0.16 5.76 2.33
CA TYR A 129 -0.07 5.89 0.89
C TYR A 129 1.04 6.74 0.27
N TRP A 130 1.65 6.24 -0.80
CA TRP A 130 2.51 7.02 -1.69
C TRP A 130 1.92 7.07 -3.08
N GLU A 131 1.60 8.26 -3.56
CA GLU A 131 1.18 8.47 -4.95
C GLU A 131 2.40 8.89 -5.77
N ILE A 132 2.83 8.04 -6.70
CA ILE A 132 4.02 8.30 -7.50
C ILE A 132 3.75 8.12 -8.99
N GLU A 133 4.39 8.98 -9.77
CA GLU A 133 4.56 8.80 -11.21
C GLU A 133 5.93 8.18 -11.50
N LEU A 134 5.98 7.18 -12.38
CA LEU A 134 7.21 6.51 -12.80
C LEU A 134 7.31 6.51 -14.33
N GLN A 135 8.38 7.10 -14.85
CA GLN A 135 8.74 7.05 -16.26
C GLN A 135 9.18 5.63 -16.67
N PRO A 136 9.23 5.31 -17.98
CA PRO A 136 9.71 4.02 -18.47
C PRO A 136 11.10 3.68 -17.91
N GLY A 137 11.23 2.50 -17.28
CA GLY A 137 12.48 2.04 -16.68
C GLY A 137 12.83 2.67 -15.33
N GLU A 138 12.08 3.67 -14.86
CA GLU A 138 12.35 4.39 -13.62
C GLU A 138 12.14 3.48 -12.40
N THR A 139 12.98 3.67 -11.38
CA THR A 139 12.82 3.06 -10.06
C THR A 139 12.77 4.17 -9.00
N LYS A 140 11.71 4.19 -8.19
CA LYS A 140 11.63 5.04 -6.99
C LYS A 140 11.80 4.21 -5.72
N LYS A 141 12.38 4.87 -4.72
CA LYS A 141 12.60 4.36 -3.37
C LYS A 141 11.70 5.13 -2.42
N LEU A 142 10.89 4.42 -1.65
CA LEU A 142 9.96 4.99 -0.68
C LEU A 142 10.38 4.53 0.72
N PRO A 143 10.63 5.45 1.66
CA PRO A 143 11.00 5.08 3.03
C PRO A 143 9.74 4.77 3.85
N LEU A 144 9.82 3.73 4.69
CA LEU A 144 8.87 3.49 5.77
C LEU A 144 9.68 3.26 7.06
N VAL A 145 9.86 4.32 7.83
CA VAL A 145 10.60 4.30 9.09
C VAL A 145 9.66 4.60 10.25
N TYR A 146 9.60 3.71 11.23
CA TYR A 146 8.81 3.89 12.44
C TYR A 146 9.56 3.40 13.67
N GLU A 147 9.20 3.96 14.83
CA GLU A 147 9.72 3.60 16.13
C GLU A 147 8.63 3.04 17.01
N LEU A 148 8.96 1.97 17.73
CA LEU A 148 8.16 1.41 18.79
C LEU A 148 8.81 1.75 20.12
N GLU A 149 8.01 2.23 21.07
CA GLU A 149 8.43 2.44 22.44
C GLU A 149 7.51 1.63 23.37
N TYR A 150 8.08 0.73 24.17
CA TYR A 150 7.32 -0.16 25.05
C TYR A 150 8.06 -0.49 26.36
N PRO A 151 7.38 -0.98 27.42
CA PRO A 151 8.02 -1.31 28.69
C PRO A 151 9.09 -2.41 28.54
N LYS A 152 10.19 -2.27 29.27
CA LYS A 152 11.28 -3.25 29.29
C LYS A 152 10.79 -4.63 29.74
N GLY A 153 11.22 -5.69 29.05
CA GLY A 153 10.87 -7.07 29.37
C GLY A 153 9.58 -7.57 28.72
N LYS A 154 8.83 -6.71 28.01
CA LYS A 154 7.72 -7.15 27.16
C LYS A 154 8.26 -7.59 25.79
N ARG A 155 7.65 -8.65 25.25
CA ARG A 155 7.84 -9.07 23.87
C ARG A 155 6.66 -8.53 23.06
N VAL A 156 6.94 -7.68 22.08
CA VAL A 156 5.94 -7.21 21.13
C VAL A 156 5.96 -8.16 19.93
N ALA A 157 4.80 -8.65 19.53
CA ALA A 157 4.59 -9.44 18.32
C ALA A 157 3.59 -8.69 17.43
N PHE A 158 3.78 -8.79 16.12
CA PHE A 158 2.96 -8.16 15.08
C PHE A 158 2.26 -9.23 14.27
#